data_AF-A0A368F050-F1
#
_entry.id   AF-A0A368F050-F1
#
_cell.length_a   1.000
_cell.length_b   1.000
_cell.length_c   1.000
_cell.angle_alpha   90.00
_cell.angle_beta   90.00
_cell.angle_gamma   90.00
#
_symmetry.space_group_name_H-M   'P 1'
#
loop_
_entity.id
_entity.type
_entity.pdbx_description
1 polymer ?
#
loop_
_entity_poly.entity_id
_entity_poly.type
_entity_poly.pdbx_seq_one_letter_code
_entity_poly.pdbx_strand_id
1 'polypeptide(L)'
;MFLQTYIGPVLISVNPFKQMPYFTEKDMDQYQGAAQYENPPHIYALADNMYRNMLIDNESQCVIISGESGAGKTVAAKYIMSYISRISGGGPKVQHVKDVILQSNPLLEAFGNSATVRNWNSSRFGKYVQISFGKGGEPIGGKVTNFLLEKSRVVQQNRGDRNFHIFYQLCAGAGKNIR
;
A
#
# COMPACT_ATOMS: atom_id res chain seq x y z
N MET A 1 10.33 20.27 -8.79
CA MET A 1 10.95 19.49 -7.71
C MET A 1 10.60 18.03 -7.95
N PHE A 2 11.60 17.19 -8.21
CA PHE A 2 11.37 15.74 -8.32
C PHE A 2 11.17 15.18 -6.91
N LEU A 3 10.03 14.54 -6.67
CA LEU A 3 9.68 13.94 -5.37
C LEU A 3 10.17 12.51 -5.23
N GLN A 4 10.74 11.96 -6.31
CA GLN A 4 11.25 10.60 -6.38
C GLN A 4 12.64 10.60 -7.00
N THR A 5 13.54 9.78 -6.46
CA THR A 5 14.92 9.62 -6.95
C THR A 5 15.42 8.21 -6.71
N TYR A 6 16.40 7.76 -7.49
CA TYR A 6 17.01 6.44 -7.34
C TYR A 6 18.34 6.50 -6.57
N ILE A 7 18.60 5.44 -5.81
CA ILE A 7 19.93 5.04 -5.36
C ILE A 7 20.09 3.57 -5.76
N GLY A 8 20.68 3.34 -6.94
CA GLY A 8 20.73 2.00 -7.54
C GLY A 8 19.30 1.41 -7.71
N PRO A 9 19.00 0.23 -7.15
CA PRO A 9 17.65 -0.36 -7.22
C PRO A 9 16.66 0.26 -6.23
N VAL A 10 17.10 1.13 -5.32
CA VAL A 10 16.26 1.72 -4.27
C VAL A 10 15.59 2.99 -4.79
N LEU A 11 14.27 3.08 -4.66
CA LEU A 11 13.50 4.30 -4.91
C LEU A 11 13.27 5.08 -3.61
N ILE A 12 13.78 6.30 -3.55
CA ILE A 12 13.46 7.26 -2.50
C ILE A 12 12.23 8.05 -2.96
N SER A 13 11.20 8.13 -2.11
CA SER A 13 10.00 8.92 -2.35
C SER A 13 9.73 9.87 -1.18
N VAL A 14 9.52 11.14 -1.50
CA VAL A 14 9.15 12.19 -0.54
C VAL A 14 7.65 12.41 -0.63
N ASN A 15 6.96 12.40 0.51
CA ASN A 15 5.52 12.68 0.57
C ASN A 15 5.25 14.18 0.34
N PRO A 16 4.52 14.56 -0.72
CA PRO A 16 4.23 15.97 -1.00
C PRO A 16 3.06 16.54 -0.19
N PHE A 17 2.37 15.73 0.62
CA PHE A 17 1.14 16.11 1.35
C PHE A 17 0.02 16.71 0.50
N LYS A 18 0.06 16.47 -0.81
CA LYS A 18 -0.96 16.86 -1.79
C LYS A 18 -1.06 15.81 -2.89
N GLN A 19 -2.20 15.78 -3.58
CA GLN A 19 -2.35 14.95 -4.76
C GLN A 19 -1.48 15.51 -5.88
N MET A 20 -0.72 14.64 -6.54
CA MET A 20 0.16 15.01 -7.64
C MET A 20 -0.46 14.61 -8.98
N PRO A 21 -0.28 15.41 -10.04
CA PRO A 21 -0.95 15.20 -11.33
C PRO A 21 -0.34 14.09 -12.21
N TYR A 22 0.70 13.38 -11.72
CA TYR A 22 1.47 12.39 -12.49
C TYR A 22 1.31 10.94 -11.96
N PHE A 23 0.20 10.66 -11.29
CA PHE A 23 -0.21 9.29 -10.92
C PHE A 23 -1.46 8.89 -11.70
N THR A 24 -1.41 8.99 -13.03
CA THR A 24 -2.51 8.69 -13.95
C THR A 24 -2.27 7.39 -14.73
N GLU A 25 -3.29 6.91 -15.44
CA GLU A 25 -3.14 5.77 -16.35
C GLU A 25 -2.16 6.05 -17.48
N LYS A 26 -2.13 7.28 -18.00
CA LYS A 26 -1.14 7.72 -19.00
C LYS A 26 0.28 7.58 -18.48
N ASP A 27 0.50 7.88 -17.20
CA ASP A 27 1.81 7.68 -16.58
C ASP A 27 2.11 6.18 -16.47
N MET A 28 1.12 5.33 -16.15
CA MET A 28 1.33 3.87 -16.14
C MET A 28 1.80 3.35 -17.50
N ASP A 29 1.16 3.80 -18.58
CA ASP A 29 1.50 3.43 -19.96
C ASP A 29 2.94 3.85 -20.31
N GLN A 30 3.38 5.03 -19.85
CA GLN A 30 4.75 5.51 -20.08
C GLN A 30 5.82 4.59 -19.47
N TYR A 31 5.54 3.97 -18.32
CA TYR A 31 6.50 3.11 -17.63
C TYR A 31 6.40 1.63 -18.02
N GLN A 32 5.31 1.22 -18.68
CA GLN A 32 5.09 -0.18 -19.03
C GLN A 32 6.14 -0.69 -20.04
N GLY A 33 6.95 -1.66 -19.61
CA GLY A 33 7.99 -2.27 -20.44
C GLY A 33 9.21 -1.38 -20.73
N ALA A 34 9.23 -0.14 -20.23
CA ALA A 34 10.35 0.77 -20.41
C ALA A 34 11.55 0.36 -19.54
N ALA A 35 12.77 0.61 -20.02
CA ALA A 35 13.96 0.43 -19.19
C ALA A 35 14.03 1.52 -18.11
N GLN A 36 14.62 1.21 -16.94
CA GLN A 36 14.64 2.14 -15.79
C GLN A 36 15.31 3.49 -16.10
N TYR A 37 16.23 3.54 -17.08
CA TYR A 37 16.94 4.76 -17.49
C TYR A 37 16.22 5.57 -18.58
N GLU A 38 15.17 5.03 -19.20
CA GLU A 38 14.43 5.71 -20.29
C GLU A 38 13.50 6.80 -19.75
N ASN A 39 13.03 6.64 -18.52
CA ASN A 39 12.10 7.54 -17.87
C ASN A 39 12.64 8.08 -16.54
N PRO A 40 12.16 9.25 -16.07
CA PRO A 40 12.51 9.77 -14.76
C PRO A 40 12.18 8.79 -13.61
N PRO A 41 12.80 8.95 -12.43
CA PRO A 41 12.52 8.09 -11.29
C PRO A 41 11.04 8.09 -10.89
N HIS A 42 10.43 6.90 -10.89
CA HIS A 42 9.02 6.74 -10.59
C HIS A 42 8.68 5.39 -9.96
N ILE A 43 7.65 5.37 -9.10
CA ILE A 43 7.18 4.14 -8.46
C ILE A 43 6.63 3.10 -9.44
N TYR A 44 6.13 3.55 -10.60
CA TYR A 44 5.64 2.66 -11.64
C TYR A 44 6.76 1.91 -12.35
N ALA A 45 7.94 2.53 -12.55
CA ALA A 45 9.12 1.81 -13.05
C ALA A 45 9.54 0.68 -12.09
N LEU A 46 9.51 0.95 -10.78
CA LEU A 46 9.80 -0.07 -9.76
C LEU A 46 8.79 -1.23 -9.82
N ALA A 47 7.50 -0.90 -9.95
CA ALA A 47 6.43 -1.91 -10.03
C ALA A 47 6.51 -2.74 -11.33
N ASP A 48 6.83 -2.11 -12.46
CA ASP A 48 7.03 -2.76 -13.77
C ASP A 48 8.23 -3.71 -13.74
N ASN A 49 9.38 -3.25 -13.26
CA ASN A 49 10.57 -4.08 -13.09
C ASN A 49 10.27 -5.29 -12.20
N MET A 50 9.57 -5.07 -11.07
CA MET A 50 9.19 -6.16 -10.17
C MET A 50 8.30 -7.19 -10.88
N TYR A 51 7.27 -6.75 -11.60
CA TYR A 51 6.35 -7.65 -12.29
C TYR A 51 7.05 -8.40 -13.45
N ARG A 52 7.88 -7.73 -14.25
CA ARG A 52 8.61 -8.37 -15.34
C ARG A 52 9.63 -9.39 -14.83
N ASN A 53 10.41 -9.06 -13.81
CA ASN A 53 11.37 -10.01 -13.24
C ASN A 53 10.66 -11.23 -12.67
N MET A 54 9.51 -11.06 -12.01
CA MET A 54 8.69 -12.18 -11.55
C MET A 54 8.29 -13.12 -12.71
N LEU A 55 7.93 -12.58 -13.89
CA LEU A 55 7.55 -13.38 -15.06
C LEU A 55 8.74 -14.03 -15.77
N ILE A 56 9.85 -13.30 -15.90
CA ILE A 56 11.05 -13.75 -16.62
C ILE A 56 11.79 -14.81 -15.81
N ASP A 57 12.05 -14.53 -14.54
CA ASP A 57 12.84 -15.38 -13.66
C ASP A 57 11.98 -16.49 -13.02
N ASN A 58 10.65 -16.32 -13.05
CA ASN A 58 9.69 -17.20 -12.39
C ASN A 58 9.93 -17.31 -10.87
N GLU A 59 10.44 -16.22 -10.28
CA GLU A 59 10.79 -16.09 -8.87
C GLU A 59 9.86 -15.09 -8.15
N SER A 60 9.62 -15.36 -6.85
CA SER A 60 8.80 -14.48 -6.02
C SER A 60 9.51 -13.16 -5.75
N GLN A 61 8.82 -12.05 -6.00
CA GLN A 61 9.33 -10.70 -5.76
C GLN A 61 8.73 -10.07 -4.50
N CYS A 62 9.51 -9.21 -3.83
CA CYS A 62 9.09 -8.54 -2.62
C CYS A 62 9.59 -7.09 -2.60
N VAL A 63 8.69 -6.15 -2.31
CA VAL A 63 9.03 -4.73 -2.10
C VAL A 63 8.82 -4.37 -0.65
N ILE A 64 9.88 -3.87 -0.03
CA ILE A 64 9.86 -3.40 1.35
C ILE A 64 9.68 -1.87 1.33
N ILE A 65 8.62 -1.40 1.97
CA ILE A 65 8.32 0.04 2.07
C ILE A 65 8.57 0.49 3.51
N SER A 66 9.70 1.14 3.74
CA SER A 66 10.11 1.68 5.04
C SER A 66 9.97 3.20 5.11
N GLY A 67 9.89 3.73 6.34
CA GLY A 67 9.84 5.16 6.59
C GLY A 67 9.05 5.50 7.85
N GLU A 68 9.18 6.74 8.32
CA GLU A 68 8.45 7.22 9.49
C GLU A 68 6.94 7.29 9.29
N SER A 69 6.21 7.46 10.39
CA SER A 69 4.77 7.70 10.37
C SER A 69 4.46 8.96 9.55
N GLY A 70 3.58 8.84 8.54
CA GLY A 70 3.25 9.95 7.65
C GLY A 70 4.13 10.08 6.38
N ALA A 71 5.17 9.26 6.22
CA ALA A 71 6.07 9.30 5.06
C ALA A 71 5.44 8.86 3.72
N GLY A 72 4.17 8.46 3.69
CA GLY A 72 3.48 8.06 2.44
C GLY A 72 3.54 6.56 2.11
N LYS A 73 3.99 5.69 3.04
CA LYS A 73 4.11 4.23 2.83
C LYS A 73 2.85 3.57 2.29
N THR A 74 1.70 3.85 2.91
CA THR A 74 0.40 3.28 2.50
C THR A 74 -0.01 3.73 1.10
N VAL A 75 0.30 4.98 0.74
CA VAL A 75 0.01 5.54 -0.58
C VAL A 75 0.91 4.91 -1.63
N ALA A 76 2.20 4.75 -1.34
CA ALA A 76 3.15 4.05 -2.21
C ALA A 76 2.71 2.60 -2.48
N ALA A 77 2.30 1.86 -1.45
CA ALA A 77 1.77 0.51 -1.59
C ALA A 77 0.54 0.45 -2.50
N LYS A 78 -0.39 1.43 -2.37
CA LYS A 78 -1.56 1.55 -3.24
C LYS A 78 -1.17 1.76 -4.69
N TYR A 79 -0.20 2.63 -4.99
CA TYR A 79 0.24 2.87 -6.36
C TYR A 79 0.87 1.63 -7.00
N ILE A 80 1.71 0.89 -6.25
CA ILE A 80 2.30 -0.37 -6.72
C ILE A 80 1.19 -1.38 -7.04
N MET A 81 0.22 -1.57 -6.14
CA MET A 81 -0.90 -2.50 -6.36
C MET A 81 -1.78 -2.09 -7.55
N SER A 82 -2.09 -0.79 -7.69
CA SER A 82 -2.87 -0.28 -8.82
C SER A 82 -2.16 -0.52 -10.15
N TYR A 83 -0.84 -0.30 -10.20
CA TYR A 83 -0.02 -0.54 -11.38
C TYR A 83 -0.03 -2.03 -11.77
N ILE A 84 0.31 -2.91 -10.83
CA ILE A 84 0.34 -4.37 -11.05
C ILE A 84 -1.01 -4.86 -11.55
N SER A 85 -2.10 -4.41 -10.93
CA SER A 85 -3.45 -4.77 -11.36
C SER A 85 -3.76 -4.36 -12.79
N ARG A 86 -3.24 -3.21 -13.24
CA ARG A 86 -3.52 -2.70 -14.58
C ARG A 86 -2.80 -3.52 -15.65
N ILE A 87 -1.56 -3.93 -15.37
CA ILE A 87 -0.70 -4.62 -16.34
C ILE A 87 -0.86 -6.14 -16.31
N SER A 88 -1.24 -6.73 -15.16
CA SER A 88 -1.48 -8.17 -15.06
C SER A 88 -2.74 -8.62 -15.80
N GLY A 89 -3.55 -7.66 -16.27
CA GLY A 89 -4.84 -7.91 -16.88
C GLY A 89 -5.76 -8.70 -15.95
N GLY A 90 -6.78 -9.32 -16.52
CA GLY A 90 -7.65 -10.25 -15.81
C GLY A 90 -9.12 -9.88 -15.89
N GLY A 91 -9.96 -10.90 -16.09
CA GLY A 91 -11.41 -10.75 -16.08
C GLY A 91 -11.96 -10.43 -14.68
N PRO A 92 -13.29 -10.50 -14.51
CA PRO A 92 -13.99 -10.09 -13.27
C PRO A 92 -13.45 -10.70 -11.97
N LYS A 93 -12.93 -11.94 -12.01
CA LYS A 93 -12.35 -12.62 -10.84
C LYS A 93 -11.09 -11.92 -10.32
N VAL A 94 -10.24 -11.41 -11.21
CA VAL A 94 -9.00 -10.72 -10.84
C VAL A 94 -9.33 -9.37 -10.19
N GLN A 95 -10.27 -8.65 -10.79
CA GLN A 95 -10.75 -7.38 -10.23
C GLN A 95 -11.34 -7.58 -8.83
N HIS A 96 -12.04 -8.71 -8.59
CA HIS A 96 -12.54 -9.04 -7.26
C HIS A 96 -11.44 -9.25 -6.21
N VAL A 97 -10.38 -10.01 -6.53
CA VAL A 97 -9.24 -10.22 -5.59
C VAL A 97 -8.60 -8.88 -5.22
N LYS A 98 -8.42 -8.00 -6.20
CA LYS A 98 -7.95 -6.63 -5.97
C LYS A 98 -8.88 -5.84 -5.07
N ASP A 99 -10.17 -5.84 -5.36
CA ASP A 99 -11.14 -5.05 -4.62
C ASP A 99 -11.17 -5.51 -3.17
N VAL A 100 -11.11 -6.81 -2.90
CA VAL A 100 -10.99 -7.35 -1.53
C VAL A 100 -9.74 -6.84 -0.82
N ILE A 101 -8.56 -6.86 -1.47
CA ILE A 101 -7.32 -6.36 -0.87
C ILE A 101 -7.41 -4.86 -0.59
N LEU A 102 -7.91 -4.06 -1.54
CA LEU A 102 -8.02 -2.61 -1.40
C LEU A 102 -9.09 -2.19 -0.38
N GLN A 103 -10.25 -2.85 -0.38
CA GLN A 103 -11.37 -2.63 0.55
C GLN A 103 -11.09 -3.17 1.96
N SER A 104 -10.12 -4.06 2.13
CA SER A 104 -9.66 -4.44 3.48
C SER A 104 -8.93 -3.32 4.21
N ASN A 105 -8.43 -2.30 3.49
CA ASN A 105 -7.63 -1.22 4.10
C ASN A 105 -8.40 -0.45 5.17
N PRO A 106 -9.61 0.12 4.91
CA PRO A 106 -10.36 0.84 5.94
C PRO A 106 -10.60 0.01 7.21
N LEU A 107 -10.88 -1.28 7.07
CA LEU A 107 -11.04 -2.19 8.21
C LEU A 107 -9.75 -2.31 9.01
N LEU A 108 -8.64 -2.58 8.34
CA LEU A 108 -7.34 -2.71 9.00
C LEU A 108 -6.86 -1.39 9.63
N GLU A 109 -7.18 -0.25 9.00
CA GLU A 109 -6.91 1.07 9.56
C GLU A 109 -7.77 1.34 10.81
N ALA A 110 -9.03 0.93 10.83
CA ALA A 110 -9.88 1.08 12.01
C ALA A 110 -9.32 0.33 13.23
N PHE A 111 -8.89 -0.92 13.04
CA PHE A 111 -8.39 -1.78 14.12
C PHE A 111 -6.91 -1.60 14.45
N GLY A 112 -6.11 -1.10 13.51
CA GLY A 112 -4.65 -1.08 13.62
C GLY A 112 -4.02 0.32 13.58
N ASN A 113 -4.77 1.37 13.26
CA ASN A 113 -4.27 2.74 13.31
C ASN A 113 -4.77 3.49 14.54
N SER A 114 -3.93 4.41 15.00
CA SER A 114 -4.25 5.34 16.09
C SER A 114 -3.77 6.74 15.76
N ALA A 115 -4.33 7.73 16.43
CA ALA A 115 -3.78 9.08 16.41
C ALA A 115 -2.65 9.20 17.44
N THR A 116 -1.53 9.75 17.00
CA THR A 116 -0.42 10.20 17.86
C THR A 116 -0.26 11.70 17.76
N VAL A 117 0.55 12.30 18.63
CA VAL A 117 0.88 13.73 18.60
C VAL A 117 1.41 14.20 17.22
N ARG A 118 2.08 13.32 16.47
CA ARG A 118 2.72 13.66 15.18
C ARG A 118 1.92 13.24 13.94
N ASN A 119 1.04 12.24 14.07
CA ASN A 119 0.25 11.74 12.93
C ASN A 119 -1.12 11.26 13.41
N TRP A 120 -2.16 11.86 12.85
CA TRP A 120 -3.56 11.54 13.18
C TRP A 120 -3.99 10.12 12.73
N ASN A 121 -3.33 9.54 11.72
CA ASN A 121 -3.62 8.19 11.22
C ASN A 121 -2.32 7.36 11.12
N SER A 122 -1.75 6.98 12.27
CA SER A 122 -0.50 6.21 12.36
C SER A 122 -0.78 4.71 12.45
N SER A 123 -0.27 3.92 11.50
CA SER A 123 -0.31 2.45 11.60
C SER A 123 0.59 1.95 12.71
N ARG A 124 0.01 1.15 13.63
CA ARG A 124 0.70 0.56 14.78
C ARG A 124 0.84 -0.96 14.63
N PHE A 125 0.94 -1.42 13.38
CA PHE A 125 1.17 -2.79 12.98
C PHE A 125 1.92 -2.81 11.65
N GLY A 126 2.63 -3.90 11.39
CA GLY A 126 3.17 -4.22 10.08
C GLY A 126 2.13 -4.93 9.21
N LYS A 127 2.10 -4.56 7.93
CA LYS A 127 1.18 -5.14 6.94
C LYS A 127 1.98 -5.75 5.80
N TYR A 128 1.79 -7.05 5.57
CA TYR A 128 2.34 -7.78 4.44
C TYR A 128 1.20 -8.19 3.51
N VAL A 129 1.27 -7.76 2.25
CA VAL A 129 0.28 -8.08 1.23
C VAL A 129 0.95 -8.93 0.16
N GLN A 130 0.37 -10.09 -0.10
CA GLN A 130 0.81 -11.04 -1.09
C GLN A 130 -0.23 -11.11 -2.20
N ILE A 131 0.24 -11.12 -3.44
CA ILE A 131 -0.57 -11.43 -4.61
C ILE A 131 0.06 -12.66 -5.25
N SER A 132 -0.74 -13.68 -5.49
CA SER A 132 -0.31 -14.91 -6.15
C SER A 132 -0.65 -14.81 -7.62
N PHE A 133 0.32 -15.14 -8.47
CA PHE A 133 0.17 -15.10 -9.93
C PHE A 133 0.21 -16.52 -10.50
N GLY A 134 -0.60 -16.74 -11.53
CA GLY A 134 -0.51 -17.92 -12.38
C GLY A 134 0.66 -17.83 -13.35
N LYS A 135 0.92 -18.92 -14.08
CA LYS A 135 2.01 -18.98 -15.07
C LYS A 135 1.87 -17.97 -16.21
N GLY A 136 0.66 -17.52 -16.51
CA GLY A 136 0.39 -16.51 -17.52
C GLY A 136 0.53 -15.07 -17.03
N GLY A 137 0.88 -14.86 -15.76
CA GLY A 137 0.97 -13.54 -15.14
C GLY A 137 -0.35 -12.98 -14.63
N GLU A 138 -1.44 -13.74 -14.72
CA GLU A 138 -2.73 -13.35 -14.16
C GLU A 138 -2.77 -13.54 -12.63
N PRO A 139 -3.40 -12.62 -11.86
CA PRO A 139 -3.58 -12.80 -10.43
C PRO A 139 -4.57 -13.93 -10.14
N ILE A 140 -4.16 -14.92 -9.36
CA ILE A 140 -5.00 -16.07 -8.98
C ILE A 140 -5.48 -16.01 -7.52
N GLY A 141 -4.90 -15.11 -6.71
CA GLY A 141 -5.30 -14.94 -5.32
C GLY A 141 -4.45 -13.91 -4.60
N GLY A 142 -4.72 -13.73 -3.31
CA GLY A 142 -3.93 -12.86 -2.46
C GLY A 142 -4.15 -13.13 -0.98
N LYS A 143 -3.20 -12.67 -0.17
CA LYS A 143 -3.21 -12.86 1.28
C LYS A 143 -2.72 -11.59 1.95
N VAL A 144 -3.41 -11.16 3.00
CA VAL A 144 -2.95 -10.08 3.87
C VAL A 144 -2.57 -10.68 5.21
N THR A 145 -1.33 -10.46 5.63
CA THR A 145 -0.79 -10.89 6.92
C THR A 145 -0.42 -9.67 7.74
N ASN A 146 -0.94 -9.59 8.96
CA ASN A 146 -0.61 -8.53 9.90
C ASN A 146 0.40 -9.05 10.92
N PHE A 147 1.36 -8.22 11.29
CA PHE A 147 2.39 -8.57 12.26
C PHE A 147 2.69 -7.40 13.21
N LEU A 148 3.19 -7.69 14.40
CA LEU A 148 3.67 -6.69 15.37
C LEU A 148 2.64 -5.59 15.71
N LEU A 149 1.37 -5.96 15.91
CA LEU A 149 0.37 -5.03 16.45
C LEU A 149 0.80 -4.54 17.84
N GLU A 150 0.77 -3.23 18.06
CA GLU A 150 1.06 -2.59 19.35
C GLU A 150 -0.05 -2.86 20.39
N LYS A 151 -0.09 -4.09 20.92
CA LYS A 151 -1.14 -4.54 21.85
C LYS A 151 -1.24 -3.69 23.12
N SER A 152 -0.12 -3.15 23.60
CA SER A 152 -0.09 -2.28 24.79
C SER A 152 -0.97 -1.04 24.66
N ARG A 153 -1.18 -0.53 23.44
CA ARG A 153 -2.02 0.64 23.17
C ARG A 153 -3.48 0.42 23.57
N VAL A 154 -3.95 -0.82 23.63
CA VAL A 154 -5.33 -1.12 24.04
C VAL A 154 -5.55 -0.73 25.51
N VAL A 155 -4.56 -0.98 26.36
CA VAL A 155 -4.68 -0.82 27.83
C VAL A 155 -4.09 0.49 28.34
N GLN A 156 -3.12 1.08 27.61
CA GLN A 156 -2.45 2.30 28.03
C GLN A 156 -2.06 3.17 26.83
N GLN A 157 -2.23 4.49 26.96
CA GLN A 157 -1.81 5.46 25.95
C GLN A 157 -0.99 6.57 26.59
N ASN A 158 -0.03 7.11 25.84
CA ASN A 158 0.72 8.30 26.25
C ASN A 158 -0.20 9.53 26.23
N ARG A 159 0.16 10.55 27.01
CA ARG A 159 -0.59 11.82 27.02
C ARG A 159 -0.62 12.44 25.61
N GLY A 160 -1.81 12.70 25.10
CA GLY A 160 -2.04 13.28 23.77
C GLY A 160 -2.21 12.26 22.64
N ASP A 161 -1.90 10.99 22.89
CA ASP A 161 -2.23 9.90 21.97
C ASP A 161 -3.67 9.42 22.17
N ARG A 162 -4.24 8.79 21.14
CA ARG A 162 -5.51 8.07 21.22
C ARG A 162 -5.31 6.55 21.14
N ASN A 163 -6.34 5.81 21.56
CA ASN A 163 -6.45 4.38 21.29
C ASN A 163 -6.73 4.13 19.79
N PHE A 164 -6.93 2.88 19.39
CA PHE A 164 -7.29 2.52 18.02
C PHE A 164 -8.61 3.16 17.59
N HIS A 165 -8.70 3.54 16.31
CA HIS A 165 -9.85 4.28 15.78
C HIS A 165 -11.18 3.57 15.98
N ILE A 166 -11.20 2.23 15.92
CA ILE A 166 -12.41 1.42 16.03
C ILE A 166 -13.22 1.72 17.30
N PHE A 167 -12.57 1.96 18.44
CA PHE A 167 -13.27 2.27 19.68
C PHE A 167 -14.06 3.59 19.57
N TYR A 168 -13.45 4.62 18.98
CA TYR A 168 -14.09 5.92 18.78
C TYR A 168 -15.16 5.86 17.69
N GLN A 169 -14.89 5.15 16.59
CA GLN A 169 -15.83 4.95 15.49
C GLN A 169 -17.08 4.19 15.95
N LEU A 170 -16.91 3.14 16.76
CA LEU A 170 -18.02 2.38 17.33
C LEU A 170 -18.85 3.25 18.28
N CYS A 171 -18.21 3.93 19.25
CA CYS A 171 -18.93 4.82 20.18
C CYS A 171 -19.66 5.96 19.48
N ALA A 172 -19.11 6.50 18.39
CA ALA A 172 -19.75 7.58 17.63
C ALA A 172 -20.83 7.08 16.65
N GLY A 173 -20.62 5.93 16.00
CA GLY A 173 -21.43 5.46 14.88
C GLY A 173 -22.40 4.31 15.18
N ALA A 174 -22.24 3.59 16.30
CA ALA A 174 -23.15 2.49 16.65
C ALA A 174 -24.57 3.01 16.95
N GLY A 175 -25.58 2.33 16.41
CA GLY A 175 -26.98 2.58 16.73
C GLY A 175 -27.31 2.22 18.19
N LYS A 176 -28.44 2.72 18.70
CA LYS A 176 -28.87 2.53 20.10
C LYS A 176 -28.95 1.08 20.56
N ASN A 177 -29.16 0.13 19.64
CA ASN A 177 -29.29 -1.30 19.95
C ASN A 177 -27.94 -2.03 20.08
N ILE A 178 -26.83 -1.37 19.72
CA ILE A 178 -25.45 -1.92 19.76
C ILE A 178 -24.62 -1.23 20.86
N ARG A 179 -25.05 -0.06 21.34
CA ARG A 179 -24.39 0.71 22.40
C ARG A 179 -24.74 0.20 23.80
#